data_AF-R6U9Y5-F1
#
_entry.id   AF-R6U9Y5-F1
#
_cell.length_a   1.000
_cell.length_b   1.000
_cell.length_c   1.000
_cell.angle_alpha   90.00
_cell.angle_beta   90.00
_cell.angle_gamma   90.00
#
_symmetry.space_group_name_H-M   'P 1'
#
loop_
_entity.id
_entity.type
_entity.pdbx_description
1 polymer ?
#
loop_
_entity_poly.entity_id
_entity_poly.type
_entity_poly.pdbx_seq_one_letter_code
_entity_poly.pdbx_strand_id
1 'polypeptide(L)'
;MGEEEKKNKVRLKICGSQFLITADESRQYIQKIAGIVDKRIKQLSDSDQKLSVQMATIVAALNYCDQLEKEKVITRELIKKTDDCESIARDATMQLNKLLVENQQLKEEKAGLHRVIAELKAGTYVEEASKPKTDTAVADSHTKTAPTSTKAVPTRLNSVTEQKASGVQDRLFTRDEFADVVTDEELMNLLNEES
;
A
#
# COMPACT_ATOMS: atom_id res chain seq x y z
N MET A 1 -10.58 27.04 -41.52
CA MET A 1 -10.93 28.24 -40.73
C MET A 1 -10.03 28.21 -39.51
N GLY A 2 -9.13 29.19 -39.37
CA GLY A 2 -8.17 29.21 -38.26
C GLY A 2 -8.88 29.59 -36.97
N GLU A 3 -8.78 28.74 -35.96
CA GLU A 3 -9.14 29.12 -34.59
C GLU A 3 -8.13 30.17 -34.12
N GLU A 4 -8.55 31.43 -33.99
CA GLU A 4 -7.80 32.40 -33.20
C GLU A 4 -7.78 31.89 -31.76
N GLU A 5 -6.69 31.25 -31.37
CA GLU A 5 -6.37 30.95 -29.97
C GLU A 5 -6.65 32.19 -29.12
N LYS A 6 -7.54 32.04 -28.13
CA LYS A 6 -7.89 33.10 -27.16
C LYS A 6 -6.68 33.43 -26.29
N LYS A 7 -5.76 34.18 -26.86
CA LYS A 7 -4.57 34.67 -26.18
C LYS A 7 -4.96 35.81 -25.25
N ASN A 8 -4.81 35.57 -23.95
CA ASN A 8 -5.09 36.55 -22.92
C ASN A 8 -3.97 37.60 -22.89
N LYS A 9 -4.34 38.88 -23.04
CA LYS A 9 -3.42 40.01 -22.87
C LYS A 9 -3.49 40.53 -21.45
N VAL A 10 -2.39 40.40 -20.70
CA VAL A 10 -2.31 40.77 -19.28
C VAL A 10 -1.25 41.85 -19.08
N ARG A 11 -1.66 42.95 -18.43
CA ARG A 11 -0.74 43.98 -17.94
C ARG A 11 -0.20 43.59 -16.57
N LEU A 12 1.12 43.60 -16.42
CA LEU A 12 1.85 43.25 -15.22
C LEU A 12 2.79 44.39 -14.81
N LYS A 13 3.13 44.45 -13.53
CA LYS A 13 4.13 45.37 -12.99
C LYS A 13 5.12 44.57 -12.14
N ILE A 14 6.39 44.53 -12.54
CA ILE A 14 7.45 43.78 -11.86
C ILE A 14 8.60 44.77 -11.60
N CYS A 15 9.03 44.88 -10.34
CA CYS A 15 10.15 45.73 -9.91
C CYS A 15 10.07 47.17 -10.43
N GLY A 16 8.85 47.73 -10.47
CA GLY A 16 8.60 49.10 -10.94
C GLY A 16 8.37 49.23 -12.45
N SER A 17 8.71 48.22 -13.25
CA SER A 17 8.54 48.20 -14.71
C SER A 17 7.21 47.57 -15.12
N GLN A 18 6.56 48.11 -16.15
CA GLN A 18 5.29 47.58 -16.67
C GLN A 18 5.53 46.70 -17.90
N PHE A 19 4.85 45.54 -17.95
CA PHE A 19 4.95 44.57 -19.03
C PHE A 19 3.56 44.21 -19.55
N LEU A 20 3.44 44.04 -20.86
CA LEU A 20 2.24 43.50 -21.50
C LEU A 20 2.58 42.11 -22.02
N ILE A 21 2.03 41.08 -21.38
CA ILE A 21 2.26 39.68 -21.75
C ILE A 21 1.01 39.12 -22.42
N THR A 22 1.22 38.36 -23.48
CA THR A 22 0.19 37.60 -24.17
C THR A 22 0.43 36.13 -23.85
N ALA A 23 -0.54 35.45 -23.22
CA ALA A 23 -0.43 34.07 -22.78
C ALA A 23 -1.75 33.31 -22.96
N ASP A 24 -1.68 31.99 -23.17
CA ASP A 24 -2.87 31.13 -23.28
C ASP A 24 -3.47 30.81 -21.91
N GLU A 25 -2.64 30.93 -20.86
CA GLU A 25 -3.03 30.70 -19.48
C GLU A 25 -4.01 31.74 -18.92
N SER A 26 -4.65 31.40 -17.81
CA SER A 26 -5.55 32.31 -17.09
C SER A 26 -4.83 33.56 -16.58
N ARG A 27 -5.51 34.70 -16.60
CA ARG A 27 -4.97 35.97 -16.10
C ARG A 27 -4.52 35.88 -14.64
N GLN A 28 -5.28 35.17 -13.81
CA GLN A 28 -4.99 34.97 -12.39
C GLN A 28 -3.68 34.20 -12.20
N TYR A 29 -3.45 33.15 -12.97
CA TYR A 29 -2.21 32.37 -12.92
C TYR A 29 -1.01 33.24 -13.31
N ILE A 30 -1.08 33.95 -14.43
CA ILE A 30 0.00 34.83 -14.89
C ILE A 30 0.32 35.93 -13.87
N GLN A 31 -0.71 36.53 -13.24
CA GLN A 31 -0.51 37.50 -12.16
C GLN A 31 0.14 36.88 -10.92
N LYS A 32 -0.23 35.64 -10.55
CA LYS A 32 0.39 34.90 -9.45
C LYS A 32 1.87 34.67 -9.71
N ILE A 33 2.23 34.19 -10.91
CA ILE A 33 3.63 33.98 -11.32
C ILE A 33 4.41 35.30 -11.28
N ALA A 34 3.85 36.37 -11.81
CA ALA A 34 4.47 37.70 -11.77
C ALA A 34 4.74 38.16 -10.32
N GLY A 35 3.80 37.92 -9.40
CA GLY A 35 3.97 38.22 -7.98
C GLY A 35 5.07 37.38 -7.30
N ILE A 36 5.19 36.10 -7.66
CA ILE A 36 6.26 35.22 -7.18
C ILE A 36 7.64 35.71 -7.66
N VAL A 37 7.75 36.07 -8.93
CA VAL A 37 8.99 36.63 -9.51
C VAL A 37 9.35 37.96 -8.85
N ASP A 38 8.39 38.89 -8.72
CA ASP A 38 8.61 40.19 -8.09
C ASP A 38 9.07 40.05 -6.62
N LYS A 39 8.44 39.14 -5.87
CA LYS A 39 8.86 38.83 -4.49
C LYS A 39 10.29 38.29 -4.44
N ARG A 40 10.66 37.39 -5.35
CA ARG A 40 12.01 36.79 -5.36
C ARG A 40 13.09 37.79 -5.72
N ILE A 41 12.83 38.66 -6.71
CA ILE A 41 13.78 39.72 -7.09
C ILE A 41 13.96 40.72 -5.93
N LYS A 42 12.88 41.12 -5.27
CA LYS A 42 12.95 41.99 -4.08
C LYS A 42 13.77 41.35 -2.97
N GLN A 43 13.53 40.08 -2.65
CA GLN A 43 14.30 39.36 -1.63
C GLN A 43 15.81 39.32 -1.94
N LEU A 44 16.19 39.14 -3.21
CA LEU A 44 17.61 39.14 -3.62
C LEU A 44 18.22 40.54 -3.60
N SER A 45 17.42 41.56 -3.91
CA SER A 45 17.86 42.96 -3.83
C SER A 45 17.99 43.45 -2.39
N ASP A 46 17.14 42.95 -1.49
CA ASP A 46 17.14 43.32 -0.07
C ASP A 46 18.25 42.60 0.71
N SER A 47 18.59 41.35 0.33
CA SER A 47 19.68 40.60 0.96
C SER A 47 21.06 41.21 0.68
N ASP A 48 21.27 41.72 -0.54
CA ASP A 48 22.54 42.31 -0.98
C ASP A 48 22.32 43.73 -1.51
N GLN A 49 22.52 44.74 -0.65
CA GLN A 49 22.34 46.16 -1.00
C GLN A 49 23.22 46.65 -2.17
N LYS A 50 24.22 45.86 -2.59
CA LYS A 50 25.10 46.15 -3.73
C LYS A 50 24.61 45.57 -5.06
N LEU A 51 23.59 44.71 -5.04
CA LEU A 51 23.09 44.05 -6.25
C LEU A 51 22.09 44.97 -6.96
N SER A 52 22.37 45.30 -8.23
CA SER A 52 21.39 46.04 -9.04
C SER A 52 20.16 45.17 -9.33
N VAL A 53 19.01 45.80 -9.56
CA VAL A 53 17.75 45.08 -9.90
C VAL A 53 17.95 44.15 -11.12
N GLN A 54 18.76 44.57 -12.09
CA GLN A 54 19.07 43.77 -13.27
C GLN A 54 19.85 42.50 -12.89
N MET A 55 20.87 42.63 -12.05
CA MET A 55 21.66 41.49 -11.58
C MET A 55 20.82 40.56 -10.68
N ALA A 56 19.98 41.12 -9.80
CA ALA A 56 19.02 40.36 -8.99
C ALA A 56 18.03 39.56 -9.86
N THR A 57 17.61 40.13 -10.99
CA THR A 57 16.74 39.45 -11.96
C THR A 57 17.46 38.27 -12.62
N ILE A 58 18.73 38.45 -13.02
CA ILE A 58 19.55 37.37 -13.61
C ILE A 58 19.73 36.23 -12.58
N VAL A 59 20.08 36.56 -11.34
CA VAL A 59 20.22 35.56 -10.26
C VAL A 59 18.90 34.86 -9.96
N ALA A 60 17.77 35.59 -9.94
CA ALA A 60 16.45 35.00 -9.79
C ALA A 60 16.13 33.99 -10.91
N ALA A 61 16.40 34.36 -12.16
CA ALA A 61 16.18 33.48 -13.31
C ALA A 61 17.04 32.21 -13.22
N LEU A 62 18.32 32.34 -12.88
CA LEU A 62 19.22 31.18 -12.69
C LEU A 62 18.71 30.25 -11.59
N ASN A 63 18.26 30.80 -10.46
CA ASN A 63 17.70 30.01 -9.36
C ASN A 63 16.43 29.26 -9.78
N TYR A 64 15.54 29.89 -10.55
CA TYR A 64 14.34 29.22 -11.07
C TYR A 64 14.67 28.12 -12.08
N CYS A 65 15.67 28.33 -12.94
CA CYS A 65 16.13 27.29 -13.87
C CYS A 65 16.73 26.09 -13.12
N ASP A 66 17.58 26.32 -12.12
CA ASP A 66 18.17 25.26 -11.30
C ASP A 66 17.09 24.47 -10.55
N GLN A 67 16.14 25.18 -9.91
CA GLN A 67 15.02 24.53 -9.22
C GLN A 67 14.18 23.70 -10.20
N LEU A 68 13.85 24.24 -11.37
CA LEU A 68 13.08 23.50 -12.38
C LEU A 68 13.80 22.21 -12.82
N GLU A 69 15.11 22.25 -13.06
CA GLU A 69 15.87 21.05 -13.44
C GLU A 69 15.93 20.01 -12.32
N LYS A 70 16.10 20.45 -11.06
CA LYS A 70 16.02 19.55 -9.90
C LYS A 70 14.64 18.89 -9.76
N GLU A 71 13.57 19.68 -9.87
CA GLU A 71 12.19 19.17 -9.82
C GLU A 71 11.88 18.18 -10.95
N LYS A 72 12.43 18.41 -12.16
CA LYS A 72 12.32 17.44 -13.27
C LYS A 72 13.03 16.12 -12.98
N VAL A 73 14.17 16.14 -12.30
CA VAL A 73 14.87 14.92 -11.87
C VAL A 73 14.01 14.17 -10.85
N ILE A 74 13.52 14.86 -9.82
CA ILE A 74 12.65 14.29 -8.78
C ILE A 74 11.40 13.70 -9.40
N THR A 75 10.73 14.43 -10.30
CA THR A 75 9.51 13.95 -10.98
C THR A 75 9.79 12.68 -11.78
N ARG A 76 10.92 12.61 -12.50
CA ARG A 76 11.32 11.39 -13.22
C ARG A 76 11.55 10.21 -12.29
N GLU A 77 12.17 10.45 -11.13
CA GLU A 77 12.36 9.43 -10.12
C GLU A 77 11.04 8.95 -9.51
N LEU A 78 10.11 9.87 -9.22
CA LEU A 78 8.78 9.55 -8.72
C LEU A 78 7.94 8.75 -9.72
N ILE A 79 8.04 9.08 -11.01
CA ILE A 79 7.41 8.30 -12.08
C ILE A 79 7.98 6.87 -12.07
N LYS A 80 9.31 6.73 -12.05
CA LYS A 80 9.95 5.40 -11.99
C LYS A 80 9.50 4.59 -10.77
N LYS A 81 9.45 5.20 -9.59
CA LYS A 81 8.98 4.55 -8.36
C LYS A 81 7.52 4.10 -8.47
N THR A 82 6.68 4.90 -9.12
CA THR A 82 5.28 4.54 -9.39
C THR A 82 5.22 3.31 -10.31
N ASP A 83 5.98 3.32 -11.41
CA ASP A 83 6.02 2.20 -12.36
C ASP A 83 6.53 0.91 -11.70
N ASP A 84 7.58 1.01 -10.89
CA ASP A 84 8.15 -0.12 -10.14
C ASP A 84 7.11 -0.67 -9.13
N CYS A 85 6.41 0.21 -8.40
CA CYS A 85 5.35 -0.17 -7.47
C CYS A 85 4.18 -0.85 -8.18
N GLU A 86 3.75 -0.31 -9.33
CA GLU A 86 2.71 -0.94 -10.15
C GLU A 86 3.13 -2.32 -10.65
N SER A 87 4.40 -2.50 -11.06
CA SER A 87 4.92 -3.81 -11.45
C SER A 87 4.85 -4.81 -10.31
N ILE A 88 5.33 -4.41 -9.12
CA ILE A 88 5.29 -5.26 -7.91
C ILE A 88 3.84 -5.61 -7.55
N ALA A 89 2.92 -4.64 -7.62
CA ALA A 89 1.51 -4.87 -7.33
C ALA A 89 0.87 -5.87 -8.33
N ARG A 90 1.22 -5.77 -9.62
CA ARG A 90 0.77 -6.73 -10.64
C ARG A 90 1.29 -8.13 -10.37
N ASP A 91 2.58 -8.26 -10.06
CA ASP A 91 3.20 -9.56 -9.75
C ASP A 91 2.60 -10.18 -8.49
N ALA A 92 2.40 -9.40 -7.44
CA ALA A 92 1.74 -9.85 -6.21
C ALA A 92 0.30 -10.32 -6.48
N THR A 93 -0.45 -9.59 -7.30
CA THR A 93 -1.82 -9.97 -7.70
C THR A 93 -1.83 -11.27 -8.50
N MET A 94 -0.87 -11.45 -9.41
CA MET A 94 -0.72 -12.68 -10.19
C MET A 94 -0.41 -13.89 -9.28
N GLN A 95 0.52 -13.72 -8.33
CA GLN A 95 0.85 -14.76 -7.36
C GLN A 95 -0.35 -15.10 -6.46
N LEU A 96 -1.08 -14.08 -5.99
CA LEU A 96 -2.29 -14.28 -5.18
C LEU A 96 -3.35 -15.09 -5.94
N ASN A 97 -3.62 -14.75 -7.20
CA ASN A 97 -4.57 -15.48 -8.03
C ASN A 97 -4.13 -16.94 -8.25
N LYS A 98 -2.83 -17.18 -8.47
CA LYS A 98 -2.28 -18.53 -8.58
C LYS A 98 -2.53 -19.34 -7.30
N LEU A 99 -2.19 -18.78 -6.15
CA LEU A 99 -2.38 -19.44 -4.86
C LEU A 99 -3.86 -19.68 -4.53
N LEU A 100 -4.76 -18.80 -4.97
CA LEU A 100 -6.20 -18.98 -4.81
C LEU A 100 -6.69 -20.19 -5.61
N VAL A 101 -6.30 -20.30 -6.87
CA VAL A 101 -6.64 -21.45 -7.73
C VAL A 101 -6.08 -22.75 -7.15
N GLU A 102 -4.82 -22.77 -6.73
CA GLU A 102 -4.20 -23.95 -6.09
C GLU A 102 -4.93 -24.34 -4.80
N ASN A 103 -5.29 -23.38 -3.95
CA ASN A 103 -6.08 -23.64 -2.75
C ASN A 103 -7.45 -24.24 -3.05
N GLN A 104 -8.10 -23.77 -4.12
CA GLN A 104 -9.39 -24.32 -4.54
C GLN A 104 -9.24 -25.78 -4.99
N GLN A 105 -8.24 -26.07 -5.83
CA GLN A 105 -7.95 -27.43 -6.29
C GLN A 105 -7.66 -28.38 -5.13
N LEU A 106 -6.81 -27.96 -4.18
CA LEU A 106 -6.50 -28.76 -2.99
C LEU A 106 -7.73 -29.02 -2.11
N LYS A 107 -8.66 -28.04 -2.01
CA LYS A 107 -9.92 -28.24 -1.28
C LYS A 107 -10.82 -29.27 -1.97
N GLU A 108 -10.90 -29.23 -3.29
CA GLU A 108 -11.66 -30.20 -4.09
C GLU A 108 -11.06 -31.61 -3.97
N GLU A 109 -9.74 -31.74 -4.08
CA GLU A 109 -9.04 -33.02 -3.91
C GLU A 109 -9.26 -33.57 -2.50
N LYS A 110 -9.08 -32.74 -1.46
CA LYS A 110 -9.35 -33.12 -0.07
C LYS A 110 -10.79 -33.62 0.11
N ALA A 111 -11.76 -32.95 -0.50
CA ALA A 111 -13.16 -33.37 -0.46
C ALA A 111 -13.37 -34.72 -1.19
N GLY A 112 -12.74 -34.91 -2.35
CA GLY A 112 -12.76 -36.16 -3.09
C GLY A 112 -12.17 -37.33 -2.31
N LEU A 113 -11.00 -37.14 -1.70
CA LEU A 113 -10.35 -38.14 -0.86
C LEU A 113 -11.20 -38.48 0.37
N HIS A 114 -11.77 -37.49 1.05
CA HIS A 114 -12.69 -37.74 2.17
C HIS A 114 -13.91 -38.58 1.75
N ARG A 115 -14.45 -38.35 0.55
CA ARG A 115 -15.56 -39.15 0.00
C ARG A 115 -15.15 -40.60 -0.23
N VAL A 116 -14.00 -40.84 -0.86
CA VAL A 116 -13.48 -42.20 -1.11
C VAL A 116 -13.19 -42.92 0.20
N ILE A 117 -12.60 -42.25 1.19
CA ILE A 117 -12.36 -42.82 2.52
C ILE A 117 -13.68 -43.21 3.19
N ALA A 118 -14.72 -42.37 3.09
CA ALA A 118 -16.04 -42.69 3.64
C ALA A 118 -16.68 -43.91 2.98
N GLU A 119 -16.56 -44.02 1.65
CA GLU A 119 -17.04 -45.17 0.88
C GLU A 119 -16.30 -46.47 1.24
N LEU A 120 -14.97 -46.44 1.30
CA LEU A 120 -14.16 -47.58 1.71
C LEU A 120 -14.48 -48.02 3.14
N LYS A 121 -14.64 -47.07 4.08
CA LYS A 121 -15.04 -47.37 5.46
C LYS A 121 -16.44 -47.99 5.55
N ALA A 122 -17.37 -47.53 4.71
CA ALA A 122 -18.70 -48.12 4.62
C ALA A 122 -18.65 -49.53 4.03
N GLY A 123 -17.80 -49.77 3.03
CA GLY A 123 -17.56 -51.09 2.43
C GLY A 123 -16.92 -52.09 3.40
N THR A 124 -15.93 -51.67 4.20
CA THR A 124 -15.32 -52.52 5.24
C THR A 124 -16.29 -52.87 6.37
N TYR A 125 -17.32 -52.03 6.60
CA TYR A 125 -18.37 -52.32 7.58
C TYR A 125 -19.36 -53.42 7.14
N VAL A 126 -19.38 -53.79 5.85
CA VAL A 126 -20.25 -54.86 5.32
C VAL A 126 -19.60 -56.24 5.45
N GLU A 127 -18.28 -56.33 5.53
CA GLU A 127 -17.57 -57.63 5.66
C GLU A 127 -17.41 -58.13 7.10
N GLU A 128 -17.49 -57.27 8.12
CA GLU A 128 -17.30 -57.70 9.53
C GLU A 128 -18.59 -58.14 10.25
N ALA A 129 -19.74 -58.22 9.57
CA ALA A 129 -21.04 -58.53 10.17
C ALA A 129 -21.49 -60.01 10.04
N SER A 130 -20.60 -60.97 9.79
CA SER A 130 -20.96 -62.40 9.83
C SER A 130 -19.83 -63.35 10.25
N LYS A 131 -19.71 -63.63 11.56
CA LYS A 131 -19.84 -64.98 12.15
C LYS A 131 -19.63 -65.00 13.68
N PRO A 132 -20.34 -65.86 14.43
CA PRO A 132 -20.38 -65.89 15.90
C PRO A 132 -19.30 -66.79 16.55
N LYS A 133 -19.08 -66.50 17.85
CA LYS A 133 -18.40 -67.20 18.98
C LYS A 133 -18.32 -68.75 18.83
N THR A 134 -17.35 -69.52 19.33
CA THR A 134 -16.57 -69.57 20.60
C THR A 134 -15.38 -70.55 20.41
N ASP A 135 -14.29 -70.42 21.16
CA ASP A 135 -13.85 -71.46 22.11
C ASP A 135 -12.58 -71.06 22.89
N THR A 136 -12.61 -71.47 24.15
CA THR A 136 -11.74 -71.14 25.27
C THR A 136 -10.51 -72.04 25.31
N ALA A 137 -9.31 -71.48 25.54
CA ALA A 137 -8.34 -71.97 26.55
C ALA A 137 -7.03 -71.16 26.53
N VAL A 138 -6.77 -70.37 27.57
CA VAL A 138 -5.75 -70.56 28.64
C VAL A 138 -4.33 -70.10 28.25
N ALA A 139 -3.89 -68.96 28.81
CA ALA A 139 -2.72 -68.80 29.71
C ALA A 139 -2.14 -67.37 29.69
N ASP A 140 -2.01 -66.80 30.91
CA ASP A 140 -1.08 -65.73 31.36
C ASP A 140 -1.20 -64.32 30.74
N SER A 141 -1.28 -63.19 31.45
CA SER A 141 -0.97 -62.83 32.85
C SER A 141 -1.61 -61.46 33.23
N HIS A 142 -2.17 -61.34 34.44
CA HIS A 142 -2.15 -60.23 35.44
C HIS A 142 -1.69 -58.82 34.97
N THR A 143 -2.28 -57.65 35.29
CA THR A 143 -3.22 -57.19 36.34
C THR A 143 -3.67 -55.73 36.07
N LYS A 144 -4.98 -55.47 36.27
CA LYS A 144 -5.72 -54.27 36.77
C LYS A 144 -5.11 -52.84 36.81
N THR A 145 -5.84 -51.92 36.16
CA THR A 145 -6.38 -50.59 36.59
C THR A 145 -5.49 -49.48 37.19
N ALA A 146 -5.50 -48.32 36.48
CA ALA A 146 -5.45 -46.86 36.81
C ALA A 146 -5.32 -46.37 38.27
N PRO A 147 -4.99 -45.07 38.59
CA PRO A 147 -4.78 -43.84 37.77
C PRO A 147 -3.54 -42.99 38.18
N THR A 148 -3.39 -41.78 37.60
CA THR A 148 -2.81 -40.50 38.16
C THR A 148 -1.69 -39.77 37.40
N SER A 149 -1.98 -38.49 37.11
CA SER A 149 -1.17 -37.27 37.32
C SER A 149 -0.11 -36.77 36.31
N THR A 150 -0.22 -35.44 36.06
CA THR A 150 0.85 -34.44 35.78
C THR A 150 1.44 -34.41 34.36
N LYS A 151 1.60 -33.28 33.64
CA LYS A 151 1.59 -31.82 33.93
C LYS A 151 0.99 -31.07 32.73
N ALA A 152 0.38 -29.93 33.02
CA ALA A 152 -0.12 -28.94 32.09
C ALA A 152 0.99 -28.00 31.57
N VAL A 153 0.88 -27.56 30.31
CA VAL A 153 1.36 -26.26 29.83
C VAL A 153 0.24 -25.67 28.97
N PRO A 154 -0.25 -24.44 29.24
CA PRO A 154 -1.41 -23.89 28.54
C PRO A 154 -0.97 -22.99 27.39
N THR A 155 -1.66 -23.08 26.25
CA THR A 155 -1.88 -21.89 25.43
C THR A 155 -3.33 -21.92 24.98
N ARG A 156 -4.13 -21.06 25.61
CA ARG A 156 -5.53 -20.85 25.26
C ARG A 156 -5.57 -20.00 24.01
N LEU A 157 -6.12 -20.53 22.92
CA LEU A 157 -6.80 -19.69 21.95
C LEU A 157 -8.30 -19.86 22.23
N ASN A 158 -8.89 -18.83 22.86
CA ASN A 158 -10.32 -18.79 23.12
C ASN A 158 -11.07 -18.80 21.78
N SER A 159 -12.01 -19.73 21.67
CA SER A 159 -13.13 -19.68 20.74
C SER A 159 -13.99 -18.45 21.05
N VAL A 160 -14.00 -17.47 20.16
CA VAL A 160 -15.12 -16.55 20.02
C VAL A 160 -15.96 -17.03 18.84
N THR A 161 -17.06 -17.68 19.20
CA THR A 161 -18.37 -17.70 18.55
C THR A 161 -18.47 -17.26 17.09
N GLU A 162 -18.99 -18.19 16.30
CA GLU A 162 -19.65 -17.99 15.02
C GLU A 162 -20.49 -16.70 14.99
N GLN A 163 -20.09 -15.74 14.16
CA GLN A 163 -21.03 -14.79 13.55
C GLN A 163 -20.98 -14.96 12.04
N LYS A 164 -21.98 -15.72 11.59
CA LYS A 164 -22.70 -15.67 10.31
C LYS A 164 -22.17 -14.65 9.28
N ALA A 165 -21.78 -15.19 8.13
CA ALA A 165 -21.50 -14.44 6.91
C ALA A 165 -22.61 -13.43 6.58
N SER A 166 -22.23 -12.16 6.44
CA SER A 166 -22.92 -11.19 5.60
C SER A 166 -21.88 -10.31 4.89
N GLY A 167 -21.93 -10.33 3.56
CA GLY A 167 -21.36 -9.34 2.65
C GLY A 167 -19.87 -9.06 2.77
N VAL A 168 -19.08 -9.62 1.84
CA VAL A 168 -17.85 -8.95 1.40
C VAL A 168 -18.28 -7.61 0.79
N GLN A 169 -18.24 -6.54 1.59
CA GLN A 169 -18.39 -5.20 1.06
C GLN A 169 -17.04 -4.81 0.47
N ASP A 170 -17.02 -4.54 -0.83
CA ASP A 170 -16.00 -3.74 -1.49
C ASP A 170 -15.94 -2.36 -0.82
N ARG A 171 -15.18 -2.25 0.28
CA ARG A 171 -14.76 -0.94 0.78
C ARG A 171 -13.60 -0.49 -0.09
N LEU A 172 -13.86 0.48 -0.97
CA LEU A 172 -12.79 1.30 -1.52
C LEU A 172 -12.11 2.02 -0.34
N PHE A 173 -10.87 1.66 -0.06
CA PHE A 173 -10.02 2.35 0.90
C PHE A 173 -9.92 3.83 0.52
N THR A 174 -10.40 4.72 1.37
CA THR A 174 -10.30 6.16 1.18
C THR A 174 -8.95 6.67 1.68
N ARG A 175 -8.35 7.61 0.94
CA ARG A 175 -7.01 8.20 1.21
C ARG A 175 -6.84 8.78 2.62
N ASP A 176 -7.94 9.00 3.34
CA ASP A 176 -7.96 9.56 4.69
C ASP A 176 -7.69 8.52 5.79
N GLU A 177 -7.71 7.22 5.49
CA GLU A 177 -7.38 6.15 6.47
C GLU A 177 -5.87 6.00 6.71
N PHE A 178 -5.04 6.64 5.88
CA PHE A 178 -3.57 6.69 6.02
C PHE A 178 -3.06 8.05 6.52
N ALA A 179 -3.94 8.88 7.09
CA ALA A 179 -3.63 10.25 7.48
C ALA A 179 -2.91 10.38 8.84
N ASP A 180 -2.55 9.27 9.50
CA ASP A 180 -1.62 9.31 10.62
C ASP A 180 -0.21 9.51 10.08
N VAL A 181 0.09 10.77 9.72
CA VAL A 181 1.43 11.25 9.44
C VAL A 181 2.21 11.17 10.75
N VAL A 182 2.82 10.03 11.01
CA VAL A 182 3.86 9.91 12.03
C VAL A 182 4.89 10.99 11.70
N THR A 183 5.06 11.92 12.63
CA THR A 183 6.01 13.02 12.40
C THR A 183 7.42 12.44 12.34
N ASP A 184 8.30 13.00 11.50
CA ASP A 184 9.69 12.55 11.40
C ASP A 184 10.40 12.53 12.79
N GLU A 185 9.92 13.34 13.74
CA GLU A 185 10.37 13.38 15.13
C GLU A 185 10.02 12.09 15.92
N GLU A 186 8.83 11.53 15.71
CA GLU A 186 8.39 10.29 16.36
C GLU A 186 9.11 9.06 15.81
N LEU A 187 9.42 9.05 14.51
CA LEU A 187 10.24 8.00 13.88
C LEU A 187 11.69 8.03 14.38
N MET A 188 12.24 9.22 14.59
CA MET A 188 13.60 9.37 15.13
C MET A 188 13.71 8.97 16.60
N ASN A 189 12.65 9.15 17.40
CA ASN A 189 12.63 8.70 18.79
C ASN A 189 12.52 7.17 18.91
N LEU A 190 11.76 6.51 18.03
CA LEU A 190 11.66 5.05 17.99
C LEU A 190 12.98 4.36 17.61
N LEU A 191 13.83 5.00 16.82
CA LEU A 191 15.13 4.44 16.42
C LEU A 191 16.23 4.63 17.49
N ASN A 192 16.02 5.52 18.47
CA ASN A 192 17.00 5.83 19.50
C ASN A 192 16.76 5.10 20.84
N GLU A 193 15.64 4.39 21.02
CA GLU A 193 15.36 3.63 22.24
C GLU A 193 15.92 2.19 22.25
N GLU A 194 16.55 1.72 21.15
CA GLU A 194 17.24 0.43 21.09
C GLU A 194 18.79 0.54 21.10
N SER A 195 19.35 1.30 22.04
CA SER A 195 20.79 1.22 22.37
C SER A 195 21.07 1.34 23.86
#